data_AF-A0A354UQH8-F1
#
_entry.id   AF-A0A354UQH8-F1
#
_cell.length_a   1.000
_cell.length_b   1.000
_cell.length_c   1.000
_cell.angle_alpha   90.00
_cell.angle_beta   90.00
_cell.angle_gamma   90.00
#
_symmetry.space_group_name_H-M   'P 1'
#
loop_
_entity.id
_entity.type
_entity.pdbx_description
1 polymer ?
#
loop_
_entity_poly.entity_id
_entity_poly.type
_entity_poly.pdbx_seq_one_letter_code
_entity_poly.pdbx_strand_id
1 'polypeptide(L)'
;MKHMDIVELLIDKDEYKTKGVQKGMRGRITYDEEREKFITVYFVLNIEENCVCGSALDIPENELKVVEKLTFLNGEKIVLPFNEYARVVMTEEKEKYTDDGVHKGFDGWICDPRRIENSRLICFDNVDFSPFPIISVKERDMEVVIPSPYDLIDYEEWSKKDK
;
A
#
# COMPACT_ATOMS: atom_id res chain seq x y z
N MET A 1 0.93 3.81 -16.09
CA MET A 1 1.40 3.20 -14.81
C MET A 1 0.43 2.07 -14.46
N LYS A 2 0.65 1.25 -13.42
CA LYS A 2 -0.28 0.15 -13.06
C LYS A 2 -0.70 0.20 -11.60
N HIS A 3 -1.83 -0.44 -11.29
CA HIS A 3 -2.26 -0.69 -9.91
C HIS A 3 -1.10 -1.27 -9.08
N MET A 4 -0.92 -0.76 -7.85
CA MET A 4 0.17 -1.06 -6.92
C MET A 4 1.59 -0.62 -7.32
N ASP A 5 1.81 -0.02 -8.49
CA ASP A 5 3.11 0.61 -8.78
C ASP A 5 3.40 1.70 -7.72
N ILE A 6 4.67 1.80 -7.35
CA ILE A 6 5.16 2.89 -6.51
C ILE A 6 5.54 4.04 -7.43
N VAL A 7 5.06 5.24 -7.11
CA VAL A 7 5.31 6.45 -7.90
C VAL A 7 5.92 7.55 -7.05
N GLU A 8 6.74 8.39 -7.66
CA GLU A 8 7.29 9.61 -7.07
C GLU A 8 6.65 10.84 -7.70
N LEU A 9 6.19 11.77 -6.87
CA LEU A 9 5.60 13.04 -7.30
C LEU A 9 6.69 14.00 -7.84
N LEU A 10 6.52 14.52 -9.04
CA LEU A 10 7.54 15.29 -9.76
C LEU A 10 7.47 16.81 -9.51
N ILE A 11 6.33 17.30 -9.05
CA ILE A 11 6.06 18.72 -8.91
C ILE A 11 5.44 19.06 -7.55
N ASP A 12 5.49 20.34 -7.20
CA ASP A 12 4.74 20.88 -6.07
C ASP A 12 3.50 21.59 -6.58
N LYS A 13 2.39 21.43 -5.86
CA LYS A 13 1.21 22.29 -5.96
C LYS A 13 0.66 22.59 -4.58
N ASP A 14 0.04 23.75 -4.43
CA ASP A 14 -0.56 24.16 -3.15
C ASP A 14 -1.64 23.17 -2.72
N GLU A 15 -2.44 22.65 -3.65
CA GLU A 15 -3.46 21.63 -3.39
C GLU A 15 -2.87 20.36 -2.75
N TYR A 16 -1.74 19.85 -3.25
CA TYR A 16 -1.05 18.68 -2.67
C TYR A 16 -0.47 19.00 -1.29
N LYS A 17 0.14 20.18 -1.15
CA LYS A 17 0.76 20.64 0.10
C LYS A 17 -0.26 20.77 1.23
N THR A 18 -1.50 21.18 0.92
CA THR A 18 -2.58 21.22 1.93
C THR A 18 -2.92 19.85 2.52
N LYS A 19 -2.55 18.77 1.82
CA LYS A 19 -2.74 17.37 2.25
C LYS A 19 -1.43 16.73 2.72
N GLY A 20 -0.40 17.53 3.01
CA GLY A 20 0.89 17.07 3.49
C GLY A 20 1.80 16.45 2.42
N VAL A 21 1.38 16.48 1.14
CA VAL A 21 2.12 15.87 0.04
C VAL A 21 2.95 16.92 -0.70
N GLN A 22 4.21 16.60 -1.00
CA GLN A 22 5.14 17.48 -1.72
C GLN A 22 6.01 16.72 -2.71
N LYS A 23 6.64 17.46 -3.63
CA LYS A 23 7.58 16.94 -4.63
C LYS A 23 8.61 16.00 -4.00
N GLY A 24 8.86 14.88 -4.67
CA GLY A 24 9.80 13.84 -4.24
C GLY A 24 9.19 12.81 -3.29
N MET A 25 7.98 13.05 -2.74
CA MET A 25 7.28 12.04 -1.97
C MET A 25 6.88 10.87 -2.85
N ARG A 26 6.84 9.68 -2.24
CA ARG A 26 6.50 8.44 -2.90
C ARG A 26 5.21 7.87 -2.33
N GLY A 27 4.38 7.34 -3.21
CA GLY A 27 3.09 6.74 -2.88
C GLY A 27 2.81 5.51 -3.73
N ARG A 28 1.69 4.85 -3.45
CA ARG A 28 1.22 3.68 -4.20
C ARG A 28 -0.04 4.02 -4.97
N ILE A 29 -0.13 3.53 -6.21
CA ILE A 29 -1.34 3.62 -7.00
C ILE A 29 -2.40 2.69 -6.42
N THR A 30 -3.51 3.24 -5.95
CA THR A 30 -4.62 2.47 -5.36
C THR A 30 -5.77 2.26 -6.33
N TYR A 31 -6.02 3.22 -7.21
CA TYR A 31 -7.10 3.17 -8.17
C TYR A 31 -6.70 3.88 -9.46
N ASP A 32 -7.07 3.29 -10.59
CA ASP A 32 -6.85 3.83 -11.93
C ASP A 32 -8.21 3.81 -12.62
N GLU A 33 -8.89 4.96 -12.62
CA GLU A 33 -10.13 5.11 -13.37
C GLU A 33 -9.72 5.51 -14.80
N GLU A 34 -10.08 4.69 -15.80
CA GLU A 34 -9.80 4.97 -17.23
C GLU A 34 -10.41 6.30 -17.73
N ARG A 35 -11.15 7.01 -16.87
CA ARG A 35 -11.75 8.31 -17.12
C ARG A 35 -10.80 9.39 -16.61
N GLU A 36 -10.04 9.93 -17.56
CA GLU A 36 -9.43 11.27 -17.50
C GLU A 36 -8.01 11.42 -16.90
N LYS A 37 -7.01 10.60 -17.26
CA LYS A 37 -5.57 10.92 -17.07
C LYS A 37 -5.11 11.18 -15.63
N PHE A 38 -5.96 11.03 -14.62
CA PHE A 38 -5.62 11.13 -13.20
C PHE A 38 -5.50 9.72 -12.62
N ILE A 39 -4.57 9.58 -11.69
CA ILE A 39 -4.26 8.34 -10.98
C ILE A 39 -4.39 8.63 -9.49
N THR A 40 -5.17 7.82 -8.77
CA THR A 40 -5.28 7.94 -7.32
C THR A 40 -4.03 7.32 -6.68
N VAL A 41 -3.27 8.15 -5.97
CA VAL A 41 -2.04 7.76 -5.28
C VAL A 41 -2.21 7.97 -3.77
N TYR A 42 -1.97 6.90 -3.01
CA TYR A 42 -1.91 6.95 -1.56
C TYR A 42 -0.48 7.20 -1.08
N PHE A 43 -0.29 8.27 -0.33
CA PHE A 43 0.97 8.66 0.30
C PHE A 43 0.94 8.36 1.80
N VAL A 44 1.99 7.71 2.29
CA VAL A 44 2.23 7.55 3.72
C VAL A 44 3.03 8.76 4.21
N LEU A 45 2.43 9.55 5.08
CA LEU A 45 3.00 10.80 5.58
C LEU A 45 3.79 10.57 6.87
N ASN A 46 3.25 9.72 7.74
CA ASN A 46 3.88 9.34 9.00
C ASN A 46 3.37 7.97 9.48
N ILE A 47 4.18 7.30 10.29
CA ILE A 47 3.78 6.08 11.00
C ILE A 47 4.15 6.27 12.48
N GLU A 48 3.16 6.13 13.35
CA GLU A 48 3.34 6.23 14.80
C GLU A 48 2.72 4.99 15.46
N GLU A 49 3.58 4.15 16.05
CA GLU A 49 3.20 2.83 16.56
C GLU A 49 2.53 1.97 15.47
N ASN A 50 1.21 1.79 15.54
CA ASN A 50 0.40 1.09 14.54
C ASN A 50 -0.49 2.03 13.72
N CYS A 51 -0.45 3.33 13.98
CA CYS A 51 -1.24 4.32 13.27
C CYS A 51 -0.48 4.81 12.03
N VAL A 52 -1.16 4.83 10.89
CA VAL A 52 -0.62 5.31 9.61
C VAL A 52 -1.35 6.58 9.24
N CYS A 53 -0.61 7.70 9.25
CA CYS A 53 -1.10 8.95 8.69
C CYS A 53 -0.84 8.93 7.18
N GLY A 54 -1.89 9.12 6.39
CA GLY A 54 -1.77 9.13 4.94
C GLY A 54 -2.76 10.05 4.26
N SER A 55 -2.51 10.29 2.97
CA SER A 55 -3.38 11.07 2.10
C SER A 55 -3.50 10.36 0.76
N ALA A 56 -4.73 10.22 0.26
CA ALA A 56 -4.98 9.81 -1.11
C ALA A 56 -5.27 11.05 -1.97
N LEU A 57 -4.63 11.13 -3.14
CA LEU A 57 -4.78 12.25 -4.08
C LEU A 57 -4.94 11.73 -5.50
N ASP A 58 -5.82 12.36 -6.27
CA ASP A 58 -5.91 12.14 -7.73
C ASP A 58 -4.90 13.05 -8.43
N ILE A 59 -3.90 12.44 -9.08
CA ILE A 59 -2.75 13.16 -9.65
C ILE A 59 -2.64 12.84 -11.14
N PRO A 60 -2.43 13.85 -12.02
CA PRO A 60 -2.17 13.60 -13.44
C PRO A 60 -0.99 12.65 -13.65
N GLU A 61 -1.14 11.67 -14.54
CA GLU A 61 -0.07 10.67 -14.78
C GLU A 61 1.28 11.31 -15.18
N ASN A 62 1.27 12.44 -15.89
CA ASN A 62 2.47 13.16 -16.31
C ASN A 62 3.20 13.89 -15.16
N GLU A 63 2.61 13.97 -13.97
CA GLU A 63 3.21 14.54 -12.76
C GLU A 63 3.85 13.47 -11.87
N LEU A 64 3.81 12.20 -12.31
CA LEU A 64 4.33 11.05 -11.60
C LEU A 64 5.45 10.38 -12.39
N LYS A 65 6.34 9.66 -11.70
CA LYS A 65 7.22 8.65 -12.31
C LYS A 65 7.17 7.37 -11.50
N VAL A 66 7.20 6.22 -12.16
CA VAL A 66 7.33 4.93 -11.48
C VAL A 66 8.73 4.79 -10.89
N VAL A 67 8.81 4.31 -9.64
CA VAL A 67 10.03 4.04 -8.90
C VAL A 67 9.92 2.69 -8.17
N GLU A 68 11.04 2.10 -7.77
CA GLU A 68 11.04 0.75 -7.22
C GLU A 68 10.74 0.65 -5.71
N LYS A 69 10.99 1.72 -4.95
CA LYS A 69 11.04 1.66 -3.48
C LYS A 69 10.16 2.72 -2.84
N LEU A 70 9.28 2.26 -1.96
CA LEU A 70 8.47 3.14 -1.11
C LEU A 70 9.32 3.61 0.08
N THR A 71 9.63 4.90 0.08
CA THR A 71 10.47 5.54 1.10
C THR A 71 9.88 6.89 1.48
N PHE A 72 10.17 7.33 2.71
CA PHE A 72 10.01 8.72 3.10
C PHE A 72 10.98 9.62 2.32
N LEU A 73 10.78 10.94 2.42
CA LEU A 73 11.63 11.93 1.75
C LEU A 73 13.10 11.88 2.18
N ASN A 74 13.36 11.50 3.43
CA ASN A 74 14.71 11.30 3.96
C ASN A 74 15.38 10.00 3.45
N GLY A 75 14.67 9.20 2.63
CA GLY A 75 15.15 7.93 2.08
C GLY A 75 14.90 6.71 2.95
N GLU A 76 14.32 6.86 4.14
CA GLU A 76 13.98 5.73 5.02
C GLU A 76 12.89 4.87 4.40
N LYS A 77 13.05 3.54 4.49
CA LYS A 77 12.06 2.60 3.96
C LYS A 77 10.78 2.67 4.79
N ILE A 78 9.64 2.78 4.11
CA ILE A 78 8.33 2.68 4.74
C ILE A 78 8.01 1.19 4.94
N VAL A 79 7.67 0.80 6.17
CA VAL A 79 7.21 -0.54 6.53
C VAL A 79 5.86 -0.41 7.21
N LEU A 80 4.82 -0.93 6.58
CA LEU A 80 3.44 -0.85 7.07
C LEU A 80 3.10 -2.02 8.02
N PRO A 81 2.16 -1.83 8.96
CA PRO A 81 1.77 -2.86 9.92
C PRO A 81 0.98 -4.00 9.26
N PHE A 82 1.24 -5.24 9.69
CA PHE A 82 0.53 -6.44 9.26
C PHE A 82 -0.75 -6.65 10.08
N ASN A 83 -1.73 -5.76 9.94
CA ASN A 83 -3.01 -5.86 10.64
C ASN A 83 -4.11 -6.41 9.72
N GLU A 84 -5.20 -6.91 10.31
CA GLU A 84 -6.36 -7.39 9.56
C GLU A 84 -6.85 -6.33 8.57
N TYR A 85 -7.32 -6.76 7.40
CA TYR A 85 -7.79 -5.94 6.28
C TYR A 85 -6.71 -5.12 5.54
N ALA A 86 -5.46 -5.14 5.98
CA ALA A 86 -4.37 -4.59 5.18
C ALA A 86 -4.20 -5.38 3.88
N ARG A 87 -3.88 -4.69 2.78
CA ARG A 87 -3.53 -5.33 1.50
C ARG A 87 -2.08 -5.74 1.51
N VAL A 88 -1.78 -6.91 0.97
CA VAL A 88 -0.42 -7.44 0.86
C VAL A 88 -0.12 -7.85 -0.58
N VAL A 89 1.16 -7.85 -0.95
CA VAL A 89 1.65 -8.43 -2.20
C VAL A 89 2.71 -9.48 -1.89
N MET A 90 2.66 -10.61 -2.57
CA MET A 90 3.67 -11.67 -2.49
C MET A 90 5.00 -11.19 -3.08
N THR A 91 6.08 -11.26 -2.29
CA THR A 91 7.41 -10.82 -2.74
C THR A 91 8.29 -11.99 -3.21
N GLU A 92 7.94 -13.20 -2.78
CA GLU A 92 8.70 -14.43 -3.03
C GLU A 92 7.88 -15.46 -3.81
N GLU A 93 8.55 -16.17 -4.72
CA GLU A 93 8.01 -17.34 -5.40
C GLU A 93 8.45 -18.60 -4.63
N LYS A 94 7.51 -19.41 -4.12
CA LYS A 94 7.83 -20.61 -3.34
C LYS A 94 6.86 -21.74 -3.64
N GLU A 95 7.40 -22.96 -3.79
CA GLU A 95 6.64 -24.17 -4.11
C GLU A 95 5.38 -24.34 -3.24
N LYS A 96 5.54 -24.22 -1.93
CA LYS A 96 4.43 -24.30 -0.95
C LYS A 96 3.29 -23.29 -1.12
N TYR A 97 3.48 -22.23 -1.90
CA TYR A 97 2.43 -21.24 -2.22
C TYR A 97 1.91 -21.45 -3.63
N THR A 98 2.80 -21.82 -4.57
CA THR A 98 2.42 -22.13 -5.94
C THR A 98 1.57 -23.40 -6.05
N ASP A 99 1.69 -24.32 -5.10
CA ASP A 99 0.80 -25.50 -4.98
C ASP A 99 -0.67 -25.09 -4.79
N ASP A 100 -0.92 -23.92 -4.19
CA ASP A 100 -2.23 -23.29 -4.03
C ASP A 100 -2.54 -22.27 -5.15
N GLY A 101 -1.70 -22.20 -6.19
CA GLY A 101 -1.83 -21.25 -7.30
C GLY A 101 -1.47 -19.81 -6.96
N VAL A 102 -0.80 -19.57 -5.83
CA VAL A 102 -0.37 -18.23 -5.39
C VAL A 102 1.08 -17.97 -5.84
N HIS A 103 1.25 -16.94 -6.65
CA HIS A 103 2.54 -16.58 -7.26
C HIS A 103 3.10 -15.27 -6.73
N LYS A 104 4.38 -15.01 -7.00
CA LYS A 104 4.99 -13.70 -6.72
C LYS A 104 4.22 -12.60 -7.47
N GLY A 105 4.00 -11.48 -6.79
CA GLY A 105 3.27 -10.34 -7.33
C GLY A 105 1.76 -10.41 -7.15
N PHE A 106 1.21 -11.56 -6.72
CA PHE A 106 -0.21 -11.65 -6.40
C PHE A 106 -0.52 -10.81 -5.17
N ASP A 107 -1.62 -10.06 -5.24
CA ASP A 107 -2.12 -9.26 -4.16
C ASP A 107 -3.34 -9.90 -3.48
N GLY A 108 -3.51 -9.59 -2.20
CA GLY A 108 -4.61 -10.08 -1.39
C GLY A 108 -4.75 -9.25 -0.13
N TRP A 109 -5.57 -9.72 0.81
CA TRP A 109 -5.79 -9.04 2.09
C TRP A 109 -5.71 -10.00 3.27
N ILE A 110 -5.26 -9.47 4.42
CA ILE A 110 -5.19 -10.22 5.68
C ILE A 110 -6.62 -10.42 6.20
N CYS A 111 -7.11 -11.66 6.17
CA CYS A 111 -8.51 -11.97 6.46
C CYS A 111 -8.77 -12.57 7.84
N ASP A 112 -7.73 -12.69 8.67
CA ASP A 112 -7.82 -13.15 10.04
C ASP A 112 -6.92 -12.30 10.93
N PRO A 113 -7.40 -11.80 12.08
CA PRO A 113 -6.60 -10.95 12.97
C PRO A 113 -5.48 -11.74 13.68
N ARG A 114 -5.60 -13.07 13.75
CA ARG A 114 -4.63 -13.91 14.47
C ARG A 114 -3.28 -13.91 13.76
N ARG A 115 -2.22 -13.93 14.57
CA ARG A 115 -0.83 -14.15 14.15
C ARG A 115 -0.37 -15.49 14.69
N ILE A 116 0.00 -16.42 13.81
CA ILE A 116 0.49 -17.73 14.23
C ILE A 116 1.88 -17.92 13.62
N GLU A 117 2.90 -18.02 14.46
CA GLU A 117 4.30 -18.21 14.04
C GLU A 117 4.79 -17.20 12.98
N ASN A 118 4.43 -15.91 13.12
CA ASN A 118 4.71 -14.86 12.14
C ASN A 118 4.12 -15.14 10.73
N SER A 119 3.01 -15.86 10.68
CA SER A 119 2.16 -15.98 9.50
C SER A 119 0.85 -15.21 9.66
N ARG A 120 0.26 -14.83 8.53
CA ARG A 120 -1.10 -14.30 8.39
C ARG A 120 -1.92 -15.18 7.44
N LEU A 121 -3.23 -15.23 7.65
CA LEU A 121 -4.16 -15.80 6.69
C LEU A 121 -4.50 -14.75 5.65
N ILE A 122 -4.24 -15.05 4.38
CA ILE A 122 -4.44 -14.13 3.26
C ILE A 122 -5.51 -14.68 2.34
N CYS A 123 -6.48 -13.85 1.96
CA CYS A 123 -7.41 -14.11 0.89
C CYS A 123 -6.92 -13.42 -0.39
N PHE A 124 -6.65 -14.19 -1.43
CA PHE A 124 -6.23 -13.70 -2.75
C PHE A 124 -7.47 -13.50 -3.63
N ASP A 125 -8.16 -12.36 -3.44
CA ASP A 125 -9.46 -12.06 -4.05
C ASP A 125 -9.38 -11.43 -5.45
N ASN A 126 -8.18 -11.07 -5.89
CA ASN A 126 -7.92 -10.45 -7.19
C ASN A 126 -7.40 -11.45 -8.26
N VAL A 127 -7.56 -12.76 -8.03
CA VAL A 127 -7.17 -13.79 -9.00
C VAL A 127 -8.37 -14.29 -9.80
N ASP A 128 -8.15 -14.59 -11.08
CA ASP A 128 -9.22 -14.98 -12.03
C ASP A 128 -9.75 -16.41 -11.86
N PHE A 129 -9.56 -17.04 -10.69
CA PHE A 129 -10.01 -18.40 -10.44
C PHE A 129 -10.76 -18.57 -9.12
N SER A 130 -11.72 -19.50 -9.13
CA SER A 130 -12.62 -19.81 -8.01
C SER A 130 -12.51 -21.29 -7.62
N PRO A 131 -12.48 -21.63 -6.32
CA PRO A 131 -12.49 -20.70 -5.20
C PRO A 131 -11.17 -19.92 -5.09
N PHE A 132 -11.23 -18.71 -4.53
CA PHE A 132 -10.05 -17.91 -4.24
C PHE A 132 -9.16 -18.65 -3.22
N PRO A 133 -7.82 -18.66 -3.39
CA PRO A 133 -6.92 -19.19 -2.38
C PRO A 133 -7.03 -18.40 -1.08
N ILE A 134 -7.20 -19.12 0.02
CA ILE A 134 -7.11 -18.58 1.38
C ILE A 134 -6.05 -19.38 2.12
N ILE A 135 -4.83 -18.84 2.20
CA ILE A 135 -3.65 -19.58 2.68
C ILE A 135 -2.86 -18.82 3.74
N SER A 136 -2.09 -19.56 4.52
CA SER A 136 -1.20 -18.99 5.54
C SER A 136 0.15 -18.62 4.94
N VAL A 137 0.49 -17.33 4.97
CA VAL A 137 1.72 -16.78 4.40
C VAL A 137 2.60 -16.21 5.50
N LYS A 138 3.90 -16.50 5.46
CA LYS A 138 4.88 -15.91 6.39
C LYS A 138 5.07 -14.44 6.03
N GLU A 139 5.06 -13.54 7.02
CA GLU A 139 5.20 -12.09 6.79
C GLU A 139 6.47 -11.70 6.02
N ARG A 140 7.57 -12.43 6.20
CA ARG A 140 8.82 -12.20 5.46
C ARG A 140 8.73 -12.48 3.95
N ASP A 141 7.69 -13.17 3.51
CA ASP A 141 7.49 -13.59 2.11
C ASP A 141 6.50 -12.66 1.37
N MET A 142 6.07 -11.59 2.04
CA MET A 142 5.11 -10.61 1.52
C MET A 142 5.43 -9.21 2.04
N GLU A 143 4.78 -8.21 1.45
CA GLU A 143 4.86 -6.82 1.88
C GLU A 143 3.45 -6.26 2.05
N VAL A 144 3.20 -5.54 3.14
CA VAL A 144 1.96 -4.75 3.28
C VAL A 144 2.03 -3.57 2.32
N VAL A 145 1.09 -3.54 1.39
CA VAL A 145 1.03 -2.53 0.33
C VAL A 145 0.08 -1.38 0.68
N ILE A 146 -1.05 -1.67 1.31
CA ILE A 146 -2.02 -0.67 1.79
C ILE A 146 -2.34 -1.03 3.25
N PRO A 147 -2.28 -0.07 4.19
CA PRO A 147 -2.55 -0.35 5.60
C PRO A 147 -4.01 -0.74 5.83
N SER A 148 -4.31 -1.29 7.01
CA SER A 148 -5.69 -1.52 7.40
C SER A 148 -6.46 -0.20 7.46
N PRO A 149 -7.72 -0.14 7.03
CA PRO A 149 -8.57 1.03 7.25
C PRO A 149 -8.67 1.43 8.73
N TYR A 150 -8.51 0.48 9.66
CA TYR A 150 -8.54 0.75 11.10
C TYR A 150 -7.24 1.35 11.65
N ASP A 151 -6.15 1.28 10.88
CA ASP A 151 -4.86 1.87 11.23
C ASP A 151 -4.75 3.31 10.71
N LEU A 152 -5.66 3.73 9.82
CA LEU A 152 -5.60 5.03 9.17
C LEU A 152 -6.01 6.15 10.14
N ILE A 153 -5.17 7.19 10.19
CA ILE A 153 -5.54 8.48 10.75
C ILE A 153 -5.53 9.49 9.60
N ASP A 154 -6.61 10.25 9.45
CA ASP A 154 -6.69 11.32 8.46
C ASP A 154 -5.64 12.40 8.77
N TYR A 155 -4.97 12.91 7.72
CA TYR A 155 -3.96 13.96 7.88
C TYR A 155 -4.50 15.22 8.59
N GLU A 156 -5.75 15.61 8.35
CA GLU A 156 -6.39 16.75 9.01
C GLU A 156 -6.66 16.50 10.50
N GLU A 157 -6.82 15.25 10.91
CA GLU A 157 -6.93 14.88 12.33
C GLU A 157 -5.55 14.80 12.97
N TRP A 158 -4.58 14.18 12.29
CA TRP A 158 -3.21 14.07 12.78
C TRP A 158 -2.53 15.44 12.95
N SER A 159 -2.65 16.33 11.96
CA SER A 159 -2.04 17.67 11.97
C SER A 159 -2.57 18.61 13.08
N LYS A 160 -3.63 18.22 13.77
CA LYS A 160 -4.18 18.92 14.94
C LYS A 160 -3.60 18.42 16.27
N LYS A 161 -2.97 17.23 16.32
CA LYS A 161 -2.44 16.64 17.57
C LYS A 161 -1.27 17.42 18.17
N ASP A 162 -0.51 18.12 17.33
CA ASP A 162 0.65 18.92 17.73
C ASP A 162 0.34 20.43 17.92
N LYS A 163 -0.95 20.79 18.09
CA LYS A 163 -1.40 22.18 18.34
C LYS A 163 -2.08 22.35 19.68
#